data_AF-A0A3N5UJA1-F1
#
_entry.id   AF-A0A3N5UJA1-F1
#
_cell.length_a   1.000
_cell.length_b   1.000
_cell.length_c   1.000
_cell.angle_alpha   90.00
_cell.angle_beta   90.00
_cell.angle_gamma   90.00
#
_symmetry.space_group_name_H-M   'P 1'
#
loop_
_entity.id
_entity.type
_entity.pdbx_description
1 polymer ?
#
loop_
_entity_poly.entity_id
_entity_poly.type
_entity_poly.pdbx_seq_one_letter_code
_entity_poly.pdbx_strand_id
1 'polypeptide(L)'
;MGLARQISRLRKAKEVIARRKRRKALMEPLEPRLLLDADLSLTPELDVTHVIDMAVADPYLEPFGSLVHTASTREGFISQGEIDGFSVSTDPGQTLTVAILPRDSSIQAKLDASGPDGSIHTAQAQSAGEPVFLHNLATGGDVGSFSISATSLEGTGEYDVVYWLNATVETENYGGPTNDVYTSALDISASALALPDGADRLAAVGKTDGTAPDHYAFALAAGQTVTLALSPTQADTPEGAVVLELLDPSGSLISMGDSAASNADQMIHNFIAPAAGTYYARVTGNADLEYTVLVTRGADFDLEQNGRAVNAQVLSGSGSILGNLGQLTRGEGLADTGEIAVIGNNDSASDAGLLAIVNQLNDHTYTHLTATLIRPDQADTLQELQEYDAVVVGGTNSQSNLAIYAPALCAYVEAGGGLVATGFVLADATSHLSDQTLADFDAVVPVNASEWNANNYFTRVTVAPTGTSPIVQGVGSFFLTYLTT
;
A
#
# COMPACT_ATOMS: atom_id res chain seq x y z
N MET A 1 -4.25 80.13 -4.46
CA MET A 1 -5.08 79.97 -3.24
C MET A 1 -6.18 78.98 -3.60
N GLY A 2 -6.28 77.74 -3.13
CA GLY A 2 -5.83 77.16 -1.87
C GLY A 2 -7.08 76.58 -1.18
N LEU A 3 -7.13 75.25 -1.05
CA LEU A 3 -7.98 74.42 -0.15
C LEU A 3 -9.53 74.52 -0.37
N ALA A 4 -10.35 73.48 -0.26
CA ALA A 4 -10.33 72.32 0.63
C ALA A 4 -11.29 71.19 0.16
N ARG A 5 -10.80 69.95 0.28
CA ARG A 5 -11.45 68.70 0.75
C ARG A 5 -12.91 68.37 0.35
N GLN A 6 -13.07 67.27 -0.38
CA GLN A 6 -13.91 66.16 0.09
C GLN A 6 -13.47 64.82 -0.53
N ILE A 7 -12.76 64.02 0.27
CA ILE A 7 -12.43 62.61 0.00
C ILE A 7 -13.63 61.79 0.49
N SER A 8 -14.40 61.23 -0.43
CA SER A 8 -15.38 60.18 -0.13
C SER A 8 -14.68 58.82 -0.20
N ARG A 9 -14.73 58.10 0.92
CA ARG A 9 -14.12 56.79 1.15
C ARG A 9 -14.77 55.72 0.25
N LEU A 10 -14.04 55.25 -0.77
CA LEU A 10 -14.26 53.91 -1.32
C LEU A 10 -13.77 52.90 -0.29
N ARG A 11 -14.69 52.34 0.50
CA ARG A 11 -14.44 51.11 1.26
C ARG A 11 -14.19 50.00 0.25
N LYS A 12 -12.95 49.50 0.15
CA LYS A 12 -12.66 48.19 -0.45
C LYS A 12 -13.61 47.16 0.17
N ALA A 13 -14.44 46.54 -0.66
CA ALA A 13 -15.14 45.33 -0.26
C ALA A 13 -14.07 44.30 0.13
N LYS A 14 -14.16 43.78 1.35
CA LYS A 14 -13.31 42.71 1.85
C LYS A 14 -13.59 41.50 0.96
N GLU A 15 -12.60 41.07 0.20
CA GLU A 15 -12.65 39.86 -0.60
C GLU A 15 -12.91 38.69 0.35
N VAL A 16 -14.13 38.14 0.31
CA VAL A 16 -14.48 36.93 1.04
C VAL A 16 -13.89 35.79 0.24
N ILE A 17 -12.71 35.31 0.67
CA ILE A 17 -12.15 34.05 0.19
C ILE A 17 -13.18 32.97 0.52
N ALA A 18 -13.90 32.49 -0.48
CA ALA A 18 -14.76 31.33 -0.34
C ALA A 18 -13.90 30.15 0.08
N ARG A 19 -13.98 29.72 1.34
CA ARG A 19 -13.42 28.45 1.81
C ARG A 19 -14.10 27.34 1.00
N ARG A 20 -13.45 26.88 -0.08
CA ARG A 20 -13.77 25.60 -0.71
C ARG A 20 -13.68 24.54 0.40
N LYS A 21 -14.79 23.87 0.70
CA LYS A 21 -14.76 22.65 1.53
C LYS A 21 -13.78 21.69 0.84
N ARG A 22 -12.62 21.44 1.45
CA ARG A 22 -11.73 20.35 1.03
C ARG A 22 -12.56 19.07 1.10
N ARG A 23 -12.69 18.35 -0.02
CA ARG A 23 -13.13 16.95 0.04
C ARG A 23 -12.05 16.22 0.83
N LYS A 24 -12.46 15.41 1.80
CA LYS A 24 -11.52 14.54 2.53
C LYS A 24 -10.94 13.57 1.50
N ALA A 25 -9.63 13.37 1.48
CA ALA A 25 -9.09 12.15 0.91
C ALA A 25 -9.77 10.99 1.66
N LEU A 26 -10.45 10.11 0.94
CA LEU A 26 -10.72 8.78 1.49
C LEU A 26 -9.37 8.07 1.42
N MET A 27 -8.62 8.15 2.52
CA MET A 27 -7.74 7.05 2.86
C MET A 27 -8.68 5.87 3.08
N GLU A 28 -8.45 4.76 2.37
CA GLU A 28 -8.93 3.49 2.88
C GLU A 28 -8.46 3.42 4.34
N PRO A 29 -9.34 3.14 5.31
CA PRO A 29 -8.85 2.88 6.64
C PRO A 29 -7.85 1.74 6.46
N LEU A 30 -6.58 1.98 6.81
CA LEU A 30 -5.70 0.88 7.18
C LEU A 30 -6.57 0.05 8.11
N GLU A 31 -6.92 -1.16 7.67
CA GLU A 31 -7.60 -2.08 8.57
C GLU A 31 -6.80 -2.06 9.88
N PRO A 32 -7.43 -2.26 11.04
CA PRO A 32 -6.68 -2.58 12.22
C PRO A 32 -5.88 -3.85 11.90
N ARG A 33 -4.66 -3.68 11.37
CA ARG A 33 -3.60 -4.66 11.47
C ARG A 33 -3.49 -4.82 12.97
N LEU A 34 -4.01 -5.94 13.45
CA LEU A 34 -3.79 -6.35 14.80
C LEU A 34 -2.27 -6.40 14.95
N LEU A 35 -1.70 -5.36 15.53
CA LEU A 35 -0.32 -5.36 15.99
C LEU A 35 -0.27 -6.47 17.04
N LEU A 36 0.21 -7.64 16.63
CA LEU A 36 0.19 -8.90 17.36
C LEU A 36 -1.22 -9.33 17.80
N ASP A 37 -1.88 -10.19 17.03
CA ASP A 37 -2.67 -11.24 17.69
C ASP A 37 -1.66 -12.26 18.22
N ALA A 38 -1.28 -12.11 19.48
CA ALA A 38 -0.66 -13.18 20.21
C ALA A 38 -1.73 -14.18 20.63
N ASP A 39 -2.49 -14.73 19.68
CA ASP A 39 -3.05 -16.07 19.84
C ASP A 39 -2.01 -17.06 19.31
N LEU A 40 -0.88 -17.14 20.03
CA LEU A 40 -0.04 -18.32 20.00
C LEU A 40 -0.80 -19.44 20.73
N SER A 41 -1.88 -19.92 20.12
CA SER A 41 -2.47 -21.20 20.48
C SER A 41 -1.51 -22.30 20.02
N LEU A 42 -0.41 -22.49 20.75
CA LEU A 42 0.35 -23.73 20.75
C LEU A 42 -0.45 -24.78 21.55
N THR A 43 -1.69 -25.03 21.14
CA THR A 43 -2.33 -26.31 21.39
C THR A 43 -1.74 -27.27 20.37
N PRO A 44 -1.10 -28.37 20.78
CA PRO A 44 -0.72 -29.42 19.84
C PRO A 44 -2.01 -30.07 19.38
N GLU A 45 -2.61 -29.52 18.32
CA GLU A 45 -3.66 -30.21 17.58
C GLU A 45 -3.02 -31.37 16.83
N LEU A 46 -3.66 -32.53 16.95
CA LEU A 46 -3.23 -33.78 16.38
C LEU A 46 -3.42 -33.72 14.86
N ASP A 47 -2.33 -33.84 14.11
CA ASP A 47 -2.28 -34.12 12.67
C ASP A 47 -2.92 -33.06 11.76
N VAL A 48 -2.30 -31.87 11.72
CA VAL A 48 -2.56 -30.87 10.68
C VAL A 48 -1.34 -30.82 9.76
N THR A 49 -1.55 -31.09 8.47
CA THR A 49 -0.59 -30.85 7.38
C THR A 49 0.10 -29.51 7.58
N HIS A 50 1.43 -29.46 7.44
CA HIS A 50 2.23 -28.23 7.57
C HIS A 50 1.74 -27.20 6.54
N VAL A 51 0.92 -26.23 6.95
CA VAL A 51 0.42 -25.17 6.08
C VAL A 51 1.47 -24.08 5.97
N ILE A 52 1.92 -23.80 4.74
CA ILE A 52 2.89 -22.76 4.47
C ILE A 52 2.14 -21.45 4.19
N ASP A 53 2.42 -20.42 5.00
CA ASP A 53 1.90 -19.08 4.75
C ASP A 53 2.71 -18.42 3.62
N MET A 54 2.04 -18.18 2.49
CA MET A 54 2.63 -17.56 1.32
C MET A 54 2.65 -16.02 1.40
N ALA A 55 2.04 -15.42 2.43
CA ALA A 55 1.96 -13.96 2.62
C ALA A 55 3.17 -13.33 3.35
N VAL A 56 4.21 -14.12 3.66
CA VAL A 56 5.32 -13.73 4.55
C VAL A 56 6.31 -12.74 3.91
N ALA A 57 6.18 -12.48 2.61
CA ALA A 57 6.80 -11.34 1.93
C ALA A 57 5.68 -10.54 1.27
N ASP A 58 5.84 -9.23 1.14
CA ASP A 58 4.95 -8.37 0.36
C ASP A 58 5.67 -7.96 -0.93
N PRO A 59 5.80 -8.83 -1.96
CA PRO A 59 6.42 -8.46 -3.23
C PRO A 59 5.30 -7.87 -4.08
N TYR A 60 5.04 -6.60 -3.83
CA TYR A 60 4.27 -5.76 -4.76
C TYR A 60 4.93 -5.79 -6.14
N LEU A 61 4.12 -5.82 -7.19
CA LEU A 61 4.59 -5.66 -8.57
C LEU A 61 4.41 -4.20 -9.01
N GLU A 62 5.41 -3.69 -9.71
CA GLU A 62 5.27 -2.44 -10.46
C GLU A 62 4.14 -2.55 -11.49
N PRO A 63 3.40 -1.47 -11.79
CA PRO A 63 3.58 -0.12 -11.26
C PRO A 63 3.10 -0.01 -9.80
N PHE A 64 3.84 0.72 -8.97
CA PHE A 64 3.56 0.79 -7.54
C PHE A 64 2.24 1.49 -7.25
N GLY A 65 1.39 0.89 -6.41
CA GLY A 65 0.01 1.31 -6.20
C GLY A 65 -1.00 0.61 -7.13
N SER A 66 -0.55 -0.29 -8.01
CA SER A 66 -1.41 -1.16 -8.81
C SER A 66 -2.26 -2.13 -7.99
N LEU A 67 -1.86 -2.35 -6.73
CA LEU A 67 -2.40 -3.36 -5.82
C LEU A 67 -2.20 -4.79 -6.33
N VAL A 68 -1.22 -5.01 -7.23
CA VAL A 68 -0.83 -6.35 -7.70
C VAL A 68 0.31 -6.86 -6.82
N HIS A 69 0.15 -8.07 -6.30
CA HIS A 69 1.15 -8.74 -5.45
C HIS A 69 1.41 -10.13 -5.98
N THR A 70 2.63 -10.62 -5.85
CA THR A 70 2.97 -11.99 -6.22
C THR A 70 3.99 -12.55 -5.25
N ALA A 71 3.91 -13.84 -4.94
CA ALA A 71 5.06 -14.55 -4.41
C ALA A 71 5.08 -15.99 -4.91
N SER A 72 6.24 -16.63 -4.75
CA SER A 72 6.43 -18.04 -5.07
C SER A 72 7.11 -18.76 -3.91
N THR A 73 6.79 -20.04 -3.76
CA THR A 73 7.47 -20.95 -2.83
C THR A 73 7.81 -22.23 -3.57
N ARG A 74 9.02 -22.73 -3.34
CA ARG A 74 9.51 -23.98 -3.92
C ARG A 74 9.27 -25.12 -2.95
N GLU A 75 8.56 -26.13 -3.40
CA GLU A 75 8.26 -27.35 -2.62
C GLU A 75 8.56 -28.60 -3.47
N GLY A 76 8.33 -29.78 -2.91
CA GLY A 76 8.49 -31.02 -3.66
C GLY A 76 7.70 -32.19 -3.12
N PHE A 77 7.06 -32.92 -4.04
CA PHE A 77 6.38 -34.16 -3.73
C PHE A 77 7.39 -35.29 -3.54
N ILE A 78 7.38 -35.93 -2.37
CA ILE A 78 8.15 -37.11 -1.98
C ILE A 78 7.47 -38.39 -2.45
N SER A 79 6.14 -38.40 -2.57
CA SER A 79 5.37 -39.57 -3.03
C SER A 79 4.14 -39.22 -3.87
N GLN A 80 3.73 -40.14 -4.73
CA GLN A 80 2.47 -40.01 -5.46
C GLN A 80 1.28 -40.05 -4.48
N GLY A 81 0.33 -39.13 -4.63
CA GLY A 81 -0.81 -38.96 -3.75
C GLY A 81 -0.54 -38.07 -2.53
N GLU A 82 0.68 -37.56 -2.37
CA GLU A 82 1.01 -36.56 -1.35
C GLU A 82 0.24 -35.26 -1.58
N ILE A 83 -0.08 -34.59 -0.48
CA ILE A 83 -0.81 -33.33 -0.45
C ILE A 83 -0.02 -32.33 0.38
N ASP A 84 0.34 -31.22 -0.24
CA ASP A 84 0.97 -30.08 0.41
C ASP A 84 -0.06 -28.96 0.58
N GLY A 85 -0.06 -28.32 1.76
CA GLY A 85 -1.03 -27.30 2.14
C GLY A 85 -0.42 -25.90 2.22
N PHE A 86 -1.17 -24.90 1.76
CA PHE A 86 -0.76 -23.50 1.75
C PHE A 86 -1.90 -22.58 2.17
N SER A 87 -1.56 -21.39 2.67
CA SER A 87 -2.52 -20.33 2.94
C SER A 87 -2.08 -18.99 2.37
N VAL A 88 -3.04 -18.21 1.90
CA VAL A 88 -2.85 -16.81 1.48
C VAL A 88 -3.91 -15.96 2.16
N SER A 89 -3.49 -15.00 2.98
CA SER A 89 -4.38 -14.00 3.56
C SER A 89 -4.77 -12.95 2.53
N THR A 90 -6.03 -12.53 2.55
CA THR A 90 -6.57 -11.62 1.55
C THR A 90 -7.55 -10.63 2.15
N ASP A 91 -7.60 -9.45 1.52
CA ASP A 91 -8.55 -8.41 1.88
C ASP A 91 -9.90 -8.58 1.13
N PRO A 92 -11.01 -8.03 1.67
CA PRO A 92 -12.30 -8.05 1.00
C PRO A 92 -12.23 -7.47 -0.41
N GLY A 93 -12.83 -8.18 -1.37
CA GLY A 93 -12.90 -7.74 -2.77
C GLY A 93 -11.65 -8.01 -3.62
N GLN A 94 -10.56 -8.53 -3.04
CA GLN A 94 -9.42 -9.01 -3.81
C GLN A 94 -9.76 -10.24 -4.66
N THR A 95 -8.88 -10.54 -5.62
CA THR A 95 -8.95 -11.77 -6.42
C THR A 95 -7.62 -12.53 -6.33
N LEU A 96 -7.67 -13.86 -6.20
CA LEU A 96 -6.50 -14.73 -6.18
C LEU A 96 -6.38 -15.51 -7.50
N THR A 97 -5.25 -15.38 -8.17
CA THR A 97 -4.79 -16.37 -9.15
C THR A 97 -3.68 -17.20 -8.50
N VAL A 98 -3.75 -18.53 -8.60
CA VAL A 98 -2.73 -19.43 -8.04
C VAL A 98 -2.38 -20.53 -9.04
N ALA A 99 -1.12 -20.92 -9.06
CA ALA A 99 -0.60 -21.94 -9.96
C ALA A 99 0.37 -22.91 -9.30
N ILE A 100 0.39 -24.14 -9.81
CA ILE A 100 1.48 -25.09 -9.61
C ILE A 100 2.27 -25.17 -10.92
N LEU A 101 3.57 -24.90 -10.87
CA LEU A 101 4.49 -25.00 -11.99
C LEU A 101 5.47 -26.17 -11.74
N PRO A 102 5.28 -27.34 -12.38
CA PRO A 102 6.21 -28.45 -12.24
C PRO A 102 7.64 -28.10 -12.69
N ARG A 103 8.64 -28.44 -11.88
CA ARG A 103 10.05 -28.44 -12.32
C ARG A 103 10.52 -29.80 -12.75
N ASP A 104 9.95 -30.84 -12.15
CA ASP A 104 10.09 -32.20 -12.61
C ASP A 104 8.95 -32.53 -13.59
N SER A 105 9.31 -32.87 -14.82
CA SER A 105 8.36 -33.20 -15.89
C SER A 105 7.52 -34.46 -15.63
N SER A 106 7.85 -35.25 -14.60
CA SER A 106 7.05 -36.41 -14.20
C SER A 106 5.81 -36.03 -13.39
N ILE A 107 5.75 -34.82 -12.83
CA ILE A 107 4.66 -34.39 -11.95
C ILE A 107 3.40 -34.09 -12.76
N GLN A 108 2.31 -34.80 -12.47
CA GLN A 108 0.96 -34.36 -12.82
C GLN A 108 0.28 -33.89 -11.53
N ALA A 109 0.02 -32.60 -11.41
CA ALA A 109 -0.54 -32.02 -10.19
C ALA A 109 -2.06 -31.81 -10.27
N LYS A 110 -2.69 -31.75 -9.10
CA LYS A 110 -4.03 -31.20 -8.87
C LYS A 110 -3.92 -30.05 -7.87
N LEU A 111 -4.71 -29.01 -8.09
CA LEU A 111 -4.79 -27.82 -7.26
C LEU A 111 -6.23 -27.63 -6.81
N ASP A 112 -6.45 -27.58 -5.50
CA ASP A 112 -7.73 -27.19 -4.91
C ASP A 112 -7.54 -25.92 -4.09
N ALA A 113 -8.55 -25.04 -4.09
CA ALA A 113 -8.57 -23.84 -3.28
C ALA A 113 -9.95 -23.64 -2.64
N SER A 114 -9.98 -23.34 -1.34
CA SER A 114 -11.17 -22.95 -0.60
C SER A 114 -11.06 -21.47 -0.23
N GLY A 115 -12.04 -20.66 -0.64
CA GLY A 115 -12.13 -19.25 -0.28
C GLY A 115 -12.70 -19.03 1.13
N PRO A 116 -12.54 -17.82 1.68
CA PRO A 116 -13.06 -17.47 3.01
C PRO A 116 -14.60 -17.39 3.03
N ASP A 117 -15.25 -17.24 1.87
CA ASP A 117 -16.70 -17.36 1.69
C ASP A 117 -17.19 -18.82 1.63
N GLY A 118 -16.29 -19.80 1.75
CA GLY A 118 -16.58 -21.23 1.63
C GLY A 118 -16.69 -21.73 0.19
N SER A 119 -16.38 -20.91 -0.81
CA SER A 119 -16.28 -21.35 -2.20
C SER A 119 -15.15 -22.36 -2.39
N ILE A 120 -15.34 -23.37 -3.23
CA ILE A 120 -14.35 -24.42 -3.50
C ILE A 120 -14.08 -24.47 -5.00
N HIS A 121 -12.80 -24.41 -5.36
CA HIS A 121 -12.29 -24.39 -6.72
C HIS A 121 -11.31 -25.54 -6.91
N THR A 122 -11.30 -26.15 -8.09
CA THR A 122 -10.45 -27.31 -8.39
C THR A 122 -9.97 -27.28 -9.84
N ALA A 123 -8.70 -27.61 -10.05
CA ALA A 123 -8.08 -27.76 -11.36
C ALA A 123 -7.03 -28.87 -11.30
N GLN A 124 -6.73 -29.48 -12.45
CA GLN A 124 -5.67 -30.50 -12.56
C GLN A 124 -5.02 -30.44 -13.93
N ALA A 125 -3.73 -30.80 -13.97
CA ALA A 125 -2.98 -30.93 -15.21
C ALA A 125 -3.54 -32.07 -16.06
N GLN A 126 -3.58 -31.91 -17.39
CA GLN A 126 -4.02 -33.00 -18.28
C GLN A 126 -2.91 -34.03 -18.49
N SER A 127 -1.66 -33.57 -18.50
CA SER A 127 -0.47 -34.39 -18.65
C SER A 127 0.58 -34.08 -17.59
N ALA A 128 1.50 -35.02 -17.34
CA ALA A 128 2.68 -34.77 -16.52
C ALA A 128 3.55 -33.65 -17.10
N GLY A 129 4.07 -32.78 -16.24
CA GLY A 129 4.87 -31.61 -16.57
C GLY A 129 4.08 -30.36 -16.96
N GLU A 130 2.75 -30.46 -17.11
CA GLU A 130 1.91 -29.29 -17.39
C GLU A 130 1.62 -28.49 -16.10
N PRO A 131 1.61 -27.15 -16.18
CA PRO A 131 1.21 -26.32 -15.06
C PRO A 131 -0.31 -26.40 -14.82
N VAL A 132 -0.71 -26.08 -13.59
CA VAL A 132 -2.12 -26.05 -13.17
C VAL A 132 -2.44 -24.67 -12.65
N PHE A 133 -3.53 -24.06 -13.12
CA PHE A 133 -3.95 -22.74 -12.70
C PHE A 133 -5.38 -22.74 -12.16
N LEU A 134 -5.61 -21.92 -11.14
CA LEU A 134 -6.91 -21.40 -10.74
C LEU A 134 -6.86 -19.88 -10.88
N HIS A 135 -7.74 -19.30 -11.71
CA HIS A 135 -7.68 -17.88 -12.07
C HIS A 135 -8.75 -17.05 -11.37
N ASN A 136 -8.38 -15.85 -10.92
CA ASN A 136 -9.29 -14.80 -10.45
C ASN A 136 -10.35 -15.29 -9.44
N LEU A 137 -9.95 -16.12 -8.48
CA LEU A 137 -10.79 -16.57 -7.39
C LEU A 137 -11.15 -15.37 -6.51
N ALA A 138 -12.44 -15.00 -6.45
CA ALA A 138 -12.87 -13.89 -5.62
C ALA A 138 -12.75 -14.25 -4.13
N THR A 139 -12.25 -13.34 -3.31
CA THR A 139 -12.24 -13.50 -1.84
C THR A 139 -13.63 -13.41 -1.24
N GLY A 140 -14.55 -12.73 -1.94
CA GLY A 140 -15.86 -12.39 -1.40
C GLY A 140 -15.83 -11.06 -0.64
N GLY A 141 -16.82 -10.84 0.21
CA GLY A 141 -17.00 -9.57 0.93
C GLY A 141 -16.43 -9.53 2.34
N ASP A 142 -15.82 -10.63 2.80
CA ASP A 142 -15.30 -10.78 4.17
C ASP A 142 -13.78 -10.89 4.15
N VAL A 143 -13.12 -10.40 5.21
CA VAL A 143 -11.68 -10.58 5.43
C VAL A 143 -11.43 -12.07 5.70
N GLY A 144 -10.40 -12.65 5.09
CA GLY A 144 -10.05 -14.04 5.38
C GLY A 144 -8.94 -14.58 4.49
N SER A 145 -8.66 -15.88 4.64
CA SER A 145 -7.57 -16.54 3.92
C SER A 145 -8.13 -17.59 2.97
N PHE A 146 -7.48 -17.73 1.81
CA PHE A 146 -7.62 -18.91 0.99
C PHE A 146 -6.82 -20.05 1.61
N SER A 147 -7.42 -21.25 1.66
CA SER A 147 -6.72 -22.50 1.92
C SER A 147 -6.50 -23.21 0.59
N ILE A 148 -5.25 -23.54 0.27
CA ILE A 148 -4.84 -24.10 -1.01
C ILE A 148 -4.19 -25.46 -0.75
N SER A 149 -4.48 -26.45 -1.58
CA SER A 149 -3.80 -27.74 -1.52
C SER A 149 -3.30 -28.18 -2.89
N ALA A 150 -2.02 -28.54 -2.95
CA ALA A 150 -1.37 -29.14 -4.09
C ALA A 150 -1.30 -30.66 -3.89
N THR A 151 -1.75 -31.45 -4.86
CA THR A 151 -1.71 -32.93 -4.80
C THR A 151 -0.92 -33.49 -5.97
N SER A 152 0.02 -34.41 -5.71
CA SER A 152 0.64 -35.21 -6.76
C SER A 152 -0.32 -36.31 -7.23
N LEU A 153 -0.86 -36.19 -8.45
CA LEU A 153 -1.62 -37.26 -9.09
C LEU A 153 -0.70 -38.33 -9.68
N GLU A 154 0.43 -37.91 -10.27
CA GLU A 154 1.51 -38.75 -10.78
C GLU A 154 2.87 -38.05 -10.55
N GLY A 155 3.94 -38.84 -10.45
CA GLY A 155 5.30 -38.31 -10.32
C GLY A 155 5.68 -37.80 -8.93
N THR A 156 6.94 -37.45 -8.80
CA THR A 156 7.57 -36.91 -7.57
C THR A 156 8.68 -35.97 -7.98
N GLY A 157 8.98 -34.96 -7.19
CA GLY A 157 10.03 -33.99 -7.48
C GLY A 157 9.62 -32.57 -7.10
N GLU A 158 10.47 -31.61 -7.48
CA GLU A 158 10.26 -30.20 -7.17
C GLU A 158 9.19 -29.56 -8.06
N TYR A 159 8.47 -28.61 -7.47
CA TYR A 159 7.54 -27.72 -8.14
C TYR A 159 7.53 -26.34 -7.47
N ASP A 160 6.93 -25.37 -8.16
CA ASP A 160 6.63 -24.06 -7.61
C ASP A 160 5.15 -23.88 -7.37
N VAL A 161 4.79 -23.34 -6.21
CA VAL A 161 3.49 -22.70 -6.01
C VAL A 161 3.69 -21.21 -6.15
N VAL A 162 2.92 -20.60 -7.05
CA VAL A 162 2.97 -19.17 -7.31
C VAL A 162 1.57 -18.59 -7.17
N TYR A 163 1.45 -17.43 -6.54
CA TYR A 163 0.21 -16.69 -6.51
C TYR A 163 0.37 -15.29 -7.09
N TRP A 164 -0.76 -14.75 -7.54
CA TRP A 164 -0.94 -13.35 -7.91
C TRP A 164 -2.24 -12.87 -7.29
N LEU A 165 -2.16 -11.83 -6.46
CA LEU A 165 -3.34 -11.11 -6.01
C LEU A 165 -3.66 -10.00 -7.00
N ASN A 166 -4.95 -9.82 -7.22
CA ASN A 166 -5.51 -8.74 -8.00
C ASN A 166 -4.92 -8.71 -9.43
N ALA A 167 -4.71 -9.85 -10.07
CA ALA A 167 -4.33 -9.88 -11.48
C ALA A 167 -4.80 -11.16 -12.17
N THR A 168 -5.18 -11.00 -13.44
CA THR A 168 -5.26 -12.11 -14.38
C THR A 168 -3.85 -12.45 -14.87
N VAL A 169 -3.54 -13.73 -15.07
CA VAL A 169 -2.24 -14.16 -15.58
C VAL A 169 -2.38 -14.63 -17.02
N GLU A 170 -1.55 -14.10 -17.91
CA GLU A 170 -1.39 -14.59 -19.27
C GLU A 170 -0.70 -15.96 -19.26
N THR A 171 -1.31 -16.94 -19.93
CA THR A 171 -0.87 -18.35 -19.82
C THR A 171 -0.16 -18.89 -21.06
N GLU A 172 0.09 -18.07 -22.08
CA GLU A 172 0.71 -18.53 -23.33
C GLU A 172 2.07 -19.22 -23.10
N ASN A 173 2.94 -18.59 -22.29
CA ASN A 173 4.24 -19.15 -21.91
C ASN A 173 4.15 -20.42 -21.04
N TYR A 174 2.94 -20.80 -20.65
CA TYR A 174 2.60 -21.98 -19.85
C TYR A 174 1.77 -23.00 -20.66
N GLY A 175 1.71 -22.85 -21.99
CA GLY A 175 0.95 -23.74 -22.88
C GLY A 175 -0.53 -23.36 -23.06
N GLY A 176 -0.93 -22.19 -22.56
CA GLY A 176 -2.25 -21.61 -22.75
C GLY A 176 -2.50 -21.07 -24.17
N PRO A 177 -3.71 -20.53 -24.44
CA PRO A 177 -4.04 -19.91 -25.71
C PRO A 177 -3.22 -18.63 -25.95
N THR A 178 -2.88 -18.34 -27.21
CA THR A 178 -2.16 -17.11 -27.56
C THR A 178 -3.11 -15.91 -27.69
N ASN A 179 -2.62 -14.73 -27.32
CA ASN A 179 -3.31 -13.44 -27.40
C ASN A 179 -2.58 -12.44 -28.34
N ASP A 180 -1.86 -12.99 -29.33
CA ASP A 180 -1.07 -12.27 -30.35
C ASP A 180 -1.83 -11.26 -31.21
N VAL A 181 -3.17 -11.32 -31.20
CA VAL A 181 -4.04 -10.48 -32.00
C VAL A 181 -5.24 -9.99 -31.19
N TYR A 182 -5.71 -8.77 -31.47
CA TYR A 182 -6.83 -8.17 -30.73
C TYR A 182 -8.12 -9.01 -30.72
N THR A 183 -8.32 -9.88 -31.72
CA THR A 183 -9.50 -10.78 -31.77
C THR A 183 -9.41 -11.98 -30.84
N SER A 184 -8.22 -12.32 -30.33
CA SER A 184 -7.98 -13.35 -29.31
C SER A 184 -7.44 -12.76 -28.01
N ALA A 185 -7.59 -11.44 -27.83
CA ALA A 185 -7.12 -10.74 -26.63
C ALA A 185 -7.68 -11.38 -25.35
N LEU A 186 -6.84 -11.44 -24.32
CA LEU A 186 -7.20 -11.97 -23.02
C LEU A 186 -8.12 -10.98 -22.29
N ASP A 187 -9.33 -11.41 -21.94
CA ASP A 187 -10.27 -10.60 -21.16
C ASP A 187 -9.81 -10.52 -19.70
N ILE A 188 -9.52 -9.31 -19.23
CA ILE A 188 -9.01 -9.05 -17.87
C ILE A 188 -10.11 -8.55 -16.92
N SER A 189 -11.37 -8.53 -17.35
CA SER A 189 -12.49 -8.01 -16.55
C SER A 189 -12.70 -8.75 -15.23
N ALA A 190 -12.27 -10.02 -15.14
CA ALA A 190 -12.34 -10.81 -13.92
C ALA A 190 -11.35 -10.35 -12.82
N SER A 191 -10.35 -9.55 -13.16
CA SER A 191 -9.40 -8.96 -12.19
C SER A 191 -9.90 -7.65 -11.54
N ALA A 192 -11.15 -7.27 -11.81
CA ALA A 192 -11.69 -6.00 -11.36
C ALA A 192 -11.73 -5.88 -9.84
N LEU A 193 -11.02 -4.88 -9.33
CA LEU A 193 -11.10 -4.43 -7.95
C LEU A 193 -11.85 -3.09 -7.93
N ALA A 194 -12.93 -3.03 -7.14
CA ALA A 194 -13.74 -1.83 -7.02
C ALA A 194 -12.96 -0.70 -6.34
N LEU A 195 -13.07 0.50 -6.88
CA LEU A 195 -12.52 1.73 -6.29
C LEU A 195 -13.67 2.67 -5.90
N PRO A 196 -13.40 3.72 -5.09
CA PRO A 196 -14.41 4.72 -4.75
C PRO A 196 -15.06 5.38 -5.98
N ASP A 197 -16.24 5.96 -5.76
CA ASP A 197 -17.00 6.71 -6.78
C ASP A 197 -17.39 5.92 -8.04
N GLY A 198 -17.41 4.58 -7.96
CA GLY A 198 -17.82 3.70 -9.06
C GLY A 198 -16.74 3.48 -10.11
N ALA A 199 -15.49 3.84 -9.79
CA ALA A 199 -14.32 3.44 -10.55
C ALA A 199 -13.91 1.99 -10.21
N ASP A 200 -13.03 1.42 -11.02
CA ASP A 200 -12.36 0.16 -10.71
C ASP A 200 -10.97 0.10 -11.32
N ARG A 201 -10.20 -0.92 -10.92
CA ARG A 201 -8.94 -1.26 -11.56
C ARG A 201 -8.87 -2.73 -11.95
N LEU A 202 -8.42 -2.97 -13.18
CA LEU A 202 -8.12 -4.27 -13.76
C LEU A 202 -6.60 -4.40 -13.86
N ALA A 203 -6.08 -5.62 -13.80
CA ALA A 203 -4.68 -5.86 -14.07
C ALA A 203 -4.43 -7.23 -14.70
N ALA A 204 -3.36 -7.30 -15.48
CA ALA A 204 -2.79 -8.56 -15.93
C ALA A 204 -1.28 -8.61 -15.71
N VAL A 205 -0.78 -9.81 -15.43
CA VAL A 205 0.65 -10.14 -15.48
C VAL A 205 0.88 -11.00 -16.71
N GLY A 206 1.83 -10.58 -17.54
CA GLY A 206 2.18 -11.27 -18.77
C GLY A 206 3.67 -11.31 -18.99
N LYS A 207 4.10 -11.95 -20.08
CA LYS A 207 5.51 -12.08 -20.41
C LYS A 207 5.72 -12.08 -21.91
N THR A 208 6.50 -11.11 -22.38
CA THR A 208 6.78 -10.93 -23.80
C THR A 208 7.63 -12.06 -24.37
N ASP A 209 7.31 -12.49 -25.59
CA ASP A 209 8.07 -13.49 -26.35
C ASP A 209 9.12 -12.85 -27.31
N GLY A 210 9.04 -11.52 -27.49
CA GLY A 210 9.90 -10.73 -28.36
C GLY A 210 9.52 -10.75 -29.84
N THR A 211 8.42 -11.41 -30.23
CA THR A 211 8.01 -11.57 -31.62
C THR A 211 6.55 -11.22 -31.88
N ALA A 212 5.66 -11.56 -30.97
CA ALA A 212 4.23 -11.28 -31.04
C ALA A 212 3.83 -10.26 -29.96
N PRO A 213 2.83 -9.41 -30.25
CA PRO A 213 2.25 -8.51 -29.26
C PRO A 213 1.19 -9.20 -28.41
N ASP A 214 1.23 -8.97 -27.11
CA ASP A 214 0.21 -9.45 -26.19
C ASP A 214 -0.97 -8.48 -26.18
N HIS A 215 -2.20 -8.99 -26.33
CA HIS A 215 -3.41 -8.18 -26.29
C HIS A 215 -4.28 -8.51 -25.07
N TYR A 216 -4.74 -7.46 -24.38
CA TYR A 216 -5.64 -7.54 -23.24
C TYR A 216 -6.91 -6.73 -23.50
N ALA A 217 -8.07 -7.34 -23.29
CA ALA A 217 -9.37 -6.74 -23.57
C ALA A 217 -10.06 -6.22 -22.29
N PHE A 218 -10.67 -5.04 -22.39
CA PHE A 218 -11.51 -4.48 -21.34
C PHE A 218 -12.65 -3.64 -21.92
N ALA A 219 -13.78 -3.61 -21.23
CA ALA A 219 -14.94 -2.85 -21.67
C ALA A 219 -14.92 -1.42 -21.11
N LEU A 220 -15.25 -0.44 -21.96
CA LEU A 220 -15.49 0.95 -21.57
C LEU A 220 -16.91 1.38 -21.96
N ALA A 221 -17.53 2.20 -21.11
CA ALA A 221 -18.73 2.96 -21.46
C ALA A 221 -18.38 4.25 -22.20
N ALA A 222 -19.31 4.78 -23.02
CA ALA A 222 -19.12 6.08 -23.66
C ALA A 222 -18.95 7.18 -22.61
N GLY A 223 -17.89 7.98 -22.73
CA GLY A 223 -17.51 9.04 -21.79
C GLY A 223 -16.76 8.56 -20.55
N GLN A 224 -16.54 7.25 -20.38
CA GLN A 224 -15.73 6.73 -19.27
C GLN A 224 -14.25 7.07 -19.50
N THR A 225 -13.59 7.53 -18.44
CA THR A 225 -12.14 7.71 -18.44
C THR A 225 -11.44 6.37 -18.27
N VAL A 226 -10.28 6.19 -18.90
CA VAL A 226 -9.39 5.07 -18.66
C VAL A 226 -7.95 5.58 -18.58
N THR A 227 -7.20 5.03 -17.64
CA THR A 227 -5.74 5.18 -17.57
C THR A 227 -5.12 3.79 -17.62
N LEU A 228 -4.07 3.63 -18.42
CA LEU A 228 -3.30 2.40 -18.54
C LEU A 228 -1.86 2.69 -18.10
N ALA A 229 -1.28 1.77 -17.34
CA ALA A 229 0.13 1.80 -16.96
C ALA A 229 0.75 0.43 -17.20
N LEU A 230 2.02 0.41 -17.58
CA LEU A 230 2.79 -0.80 -17.87
C LEU A 230 4.16 -0.68 -17.21
N SER A 231 4.58 -1.73 -16.52
CA SER A 231 5.92 -1.85 -15.95
C SER A 231 6.45 -3.28 -16.10
N PRO A 232 7.71 -3.47 -16.52
CA PRO A 232 8.42 -4.73 -16.33
C PRO A 232 8.53 -5.08 -14.85
N THR A 233 8.45 -6.37 -14.49
CA THR A 233 8.60 -6.81 -13.09
C THR A 233 10.07 -6.89 -12.66
N GLN A 234 11.01 -6.93 -13.60
CA GLN A 234 12.44 -6.94 -13.31
C GLN A 234 12.99 -5.50 -13.20
N ALA A 235 13.51 -5.15 -12.02
CA ALA A 235 14.02 -3.81 -11.68
C ALA A 235 15.12 -3.30 -12.63
N ASP A 236 16.00 -4.18 -13.13
CA ASP A 236 17.12 -3.80 -14.01
C ASP A 236 16.73 -3.64 -15.49
N THR A 237 15.43 -3.75 -15.82
CA THR A 237 14.98 -3.66 -17.22
C THR A 237 15.18 -2.23 -17.75
N PRO A 238 15.83 -2.02 -18.91
CA PRO A 238 16.00 -0.69 -19.48
C PRO A 238 14.66 0.03 -19.72
N GLU A 239 14.64 1.35 -19.56
CA GLU A 239 13.47 2.17 -19.91
C GLU A 239 13.06 1.95 -21.37
N GLY A 240 11.76 1.75 -21.61
CA GLY A 240 11.21 1.54 -22.95
C GLY A 240 11.53 0.17 -23.55
N ALA A 241 11.97 -0.80 -22.75
CA ALA A 241 12.11 -2.20 -23.18
C ALA A 241 10.75 -2.87 -23.42
N VAL A 242 9.68 -2.29 -22.89
CA VAL A 242 8.29 -2.62 -23.18
C VAL A 242 7.57 -1.38 -23.73
N VAL A 243 6.58 -1.59 -24.57
CA VAL A 243 5.79 -0.53 -25.22
C VAL A 243 4.32 -0.84 -25.01
N LEU A 244 3.58 0.17 -24.55
CA LEU A 244 2.14 0.12 -24.31
C LEU A 244 1.39 0.88 -25.41
N GLU A 245 0.33 0.28 -25.91
CA GLU A 245 -0.57 0.91 -26.88
C GLU A 245 -2.03 0.68 -26.50
N LEU A 246 -2.87 1.69 -26.72
CA LEU A 246 -4.32 1.60 -26.59
C LEU A 246 -4.94 1.47 -27.98
N LEU A 247 -5.75 0.43 -28.19
CA LEU A 247 -6.48 0.19 -29.43
C LEU A 247 -7.99 0.36 -29.24
N ASP A 248 -8.67 0.78 -30.31
CA ASP A 248 -10.11 0.90 -30.38
C ASP A 248 -10.82 -0.46 -30.60
N PRO A 249 -12.16 -0.51 -30.56
CA PRO A 249 -12.90 -1.76 -30.78
C PRO A 249 -12.74 -2.42 -32.15
N SER A 250 -12.12 -1.75 -33.12
CA SER A 250 -11.78 -2.30 -34.43
C SER A 250 -10.32 -2.80 -34.51
N GLY A 251 -9.55 -2.66 -33.42
CA GLY A 251 -8.12 -2.95 -33.37
C GLY A 251 -7.23 -1.82 -33.92
N SER A 252 -7.78 -0.62 -34.13
CA SER A 252 -7.00 0.53 -34.61
C SER A 252 -6.30 1.24 -33.46
N LEU A 253 -5.05 1.66 -33.67
CA LEU A 253 -4.27 2.39 -32.67
C LEU A 253 -4.89 3.75 -32.35
N ILE A 254 -5.13 4.01 -31.06
CA ILE A 254 -5.58 5.29 -30.51
C ILE A 254 -4.39 6.09 -29.98
N SER A 255 -3.58 5.48 -29.12
CA SER A 255 -2.48 6.13 -28.41
C SER A 255 -1.37 5.14 -28.10
N MET A 256 -0.14 5.65 -27.99
CA MET A 256 1.00 4.94 -27.40
C MET A 256 1.26 5.51 -26.01
N GLY A 257 1.92 4.73 -25.16
CA GLY A 257 2.39 5.18 -23.85
C GLY A 257 3.52 6.20 -23.96
N ASP A 258 3.64 7.04 -22.93
CA ASP A 258 4.82 7.84 -22.67
C ASP A 258 5.54 7.36 -21.39
N SER A 259 6.79 7.78 -21.20
CA SER A 259 7.63 7.43 -20.04
C SER A 259 7.85 8.63 -19.09
N ALA A 260 6.89 9.57 -19.03
CA ALA A 260 7.06 10.77 -18.21
C ALA A 260 6.93 10.50 -16.71
N ALA A 261 6.19 9.44 -16.33
CA ALA A 261 6.00 9.03 -14.95
C ALA A 261 7.17 8.16 -14.45
N SER A 262 7.57 8.30 -13.19
CA SER A 262 8.70 7.58 -12.59
C SER A 262 8.29 6.31 -11.83
N ASN A 263 6.99 6.09 -11.65
CA ASN A 263 6.40 4.92 -10.99
C ASN A 263 5.84 3.88 -11.98
N ALA A 264 5.94 4.14 -13.29
CA ALA A 264 5.58 3.22 -14.38
C ALA A 264 6.54 3.40 -15.57
N ASP A 265 6.77 2.36 -16.39
CA ASP A 265 7.65 2.45 -17.57
C ASP A 265 6.94 3.11 -18.77
N GLN A 266 5.65 2.79 -18.95
CA GLN A 266 4.81 3.35 -20.01
C GLN A 266 3.42 3.69 -19.47
N MET A 267 2.87 4.81 -19.92
CA MET A 267 1.57 5.26 -19.43
C MET A 267 0.71 5.96 -20.48
N ILE A 268 -0.59 5.68 -20.46
CA ILE A 268 -1.63 6.38 -21.23
C ILE A 268 -2.67 6.85 -20.23
N HIS A 269 -2.71 8.14 -19.93
CA HIS A 269 -3.51 8.66 -18.82
C HIS A 269 -4.74 9.47 -19.28
N ASN A 270 -5.86 9.32 -18.57
CA ASN A 270 -7.13 10.05 -18.76
C ASN A 270 -7.73 10.01 -20.19
N PHE A 271 -7.59 8.90 -20.92
CA PHE A 271 -8.31 8.76 -22.19
C PHE A 271 -9.82 8.70 -21.93
N ILE A 272 -10.63 9.45 -22.68
CA ILE A 272 -12.09 9.44 -22.58
C ILE A 272 -12.65 8.66 -23.75
N ALA A 273 -13.31 7.52 -23.48
CA ALA A 273 -13.89 6.69 -24.52
C ALA A 273 -14.98 7.43 -25.32
N PRO A 274 -14.85 7.62 -26.64
CA PRO A 274 -15.86 8.34 -27.44
C PRO A 274 -17.15 7.54 -27.61
N ALA A 275 -17.07 6.21 -27.52
CA ALA A 275 -18.19 5.29 -27.62
C ALA A 275 -17.97 4.09 -26.69
N ALA A 276 -19.07 3.43 -26.32
CA ALA A 276 -18.99 2.17 -25.57
C ALA A 276 -18.47 1.05 -26.47
N GLY A 277 -17.66 0.15 -25.91
CA GLY A 277 -17.10 -0.99 -26.64
C GLY A 277 -15.99 -1.68 -25.87
N THR A 278 -15.46 -2.75 -26.47
CA THR A 278 -14.25 -3.43 -25.99
C THR A 278 -13.04 -2.72 -26.57
N TYR A 279 -12.17 -2.21 -25.70
CA TYR A 279 -10.89 -1.61 -26.07
C TYR A 279 -9.78 -2.59 -25.70
N TYR A 280 -8.58 -2.35 -26.22
CA TYR A 280 -7.46 -3.27 -26.02
C TYR A 280 -6.22 -2.53 -25.56
N ALA A 281 -5.55 -3.07 -24.55
CA ALA A 281 -4.14 -2.79 -24.32
C ALA A 281 -3.33 -3.74 -25.22
N ARG A 282 -2.36 -3.20 -25.95
CA ARG A 282 -1.38 -3.99 -26.70
C ARG A 282 0.00 -3.75 -26.10
N VAL A 283 0.67 -4.83 -25.75
CA VAL A 283 2.03 -4.81 -25.20
C VAL A 283 2.98 -5.42 -26.21
N THR A 284 4.12 -4.78 -26.42
CA THR A 284 5.26 -5.36 -27.12
C THR A 284 6.51 -5.13 -26.29
N GLY A 285 7.56 -5.92 -26.51
CA GLY A 285 8.83 -5.72 -25.82
C GLY A 285 9.87 -6.72 -26.27
N ASN A 286 11.05 -6.66 -25.66
CA ASN A 286 12.09 -7.67 -25.87
C ASN A 286 11.62 -9.04 -25.35
N ALA A 287 12.20 -10.12 -25.86
CA ALA A 287 11.90 -11.46 -25.36
C ALA A 287 12.20 -11.61 -23.87
N ASP A 288 11.39 -12.42 -23.20
CA ASP A 288 11.55 -12.85 -21.81
C ASP A 288 11.39 -11.76 -20.74
N LEU A 289 10.66 -10.68 -21.02
CA LEU A 289 10.33 -9.67 -20.01
C LEU A 289 8.94 -9.94 -19.43
N GLU A 290 8.89 -10.20 -18.13
CA GLU A 290 7.62 -10.27 -17.40
C GLU A 290 7.20 -8.84 -17.07
N TYR A 291 5.91 -8.55 -17.14
CA TYR A 291 5.38 -7.21 -16.94
C TYR A 291 3.99 -7.26 -16.31
N THR A 292 3.59 -6.12 -15.75
CA THR A 292 2.22 -5.87 -15.28
C THR A 292 1.58 -4.79 -16.16
N VAL A 293 0.37 -5.05 -16.64
CA VAL A 293 -0.52 -4.04 -17.20
C VAL A 293 -1.57 -3.70 -16.17
N LEU A 294 -1.70 -2.42 -15.84
CA LEU A 294 -2.77 -1.86 -15.02
C LEU A 294 -3.73 -1.08 -15.91
N VAL A 295 -5.04 -1.23 -15.69
CA VAL A 295 -6.09 -0.44 -16.32
C VAL A 295 -7.04 0.10 -15.24
N THR A 296 -7.06 1.41 -15.00
CA THR A 296 -8.08 2.04 -14.15
C THR A 296 -9.20 2.58 -15.02
N ARG A 297 -10.46 2.30 -14.66
CA ARG A 297 -11.63 2.83 -15.38
C ARG A 297 -12.43 3.73 -14.45
N GLY A 298 -12.74 4.94 -14.91
CA GLY A 298 -13.38 5.95 -14.07
C GLY A 298 -12.46 6.56 -13.00
N ALA A 299 -11.17 6.25 -13.02
CA ALA A 299 -10.13 6.86 -12.20
C ALA A 299 -8.88 7.12 -13.05
N ASP A 300 -8.04 8.04 -12.62
CA ASP A 300 -6.67 8.18 -13.11
C ASP A 300 -5.72 7.34 -12.24
N PHE A 301 -4.45 7.26 -12.62
CA PHE A 301 -3.40 6.68 -11.80
C PHE A 301 -2.35 7.75 -11.47
N ASP A 302 -1.75 7.63 -10.30
CA ASP A 302 -0.79 8.58 -9.77
C ASP A 302 0.44 8.68 -10.69
N LEU A 303 0.83 9.91 -11.02
CA LEU A 303 2.01 10.18 -11.85
C LEU A 303 3.11 10.72 -10.97
N GLU A 304 4.12 9.91 -10.68
CA GLU A 304 5.31 10.38 -9.97
C GLU A 304 6.33 10.96 -10.96
N GLN A 305 7.14 11.96 -10.60
CA GLN A 305 7.15 12.66 -9.32
C GLN A 305 6.08 13.75 -9.27
N ASN A 306 5.28 13.83 -8.20
CA ASN A 306 4.31 14.92 -8.00
C ASN A 306 4.33 15.60 -6.62
N GLY A 307 5.35 15.31 -5.79
CA GLY A 307 5.50 15.87 -4.44
C GLY A 307 5.75 17.38 -4.32
N ARG A 308 5.86 18.14 -5.42
CA ARG A 308 6.05 19.60 -5.42
C ARG A 308 4.97 20.29 -6.26
N ALA A 309 4.70 21.56 -5.98
CA ALA A 309 3.69 22.32 -6.73
C ALA A 309 4.01 22.47 -8.23
N VAL A 310 5.28 22.34 -8.63
CA VAL A 310 5.74 22.49 -10.01
C VAL A 310 5.56 21.22 -10.86
N ASN A 311 5.49 20.06 -10.22
CA ASN A 311 5.28 18.76 -10.86
C ASN A 311 3.94 18.12 -10.43
N ALA A 312 3.06 18.89 -9.79
CA ALA A 312 1.75 18.40 -9.38
C ALA A 312 0.94 17.87 -10.57
N GLN A 313 0.41 16.66 -10.43
CA GLN A 313 -0.46 16.04 -11.42
C GLN A 313 -1.74 16.87 -11.61
N VAL A 314 -2.07 17.14 -12.87
CA VAL A 314 -3.32 17.81 -13.22
C VAL A 314 -4.46 16.81 -13.12
N LEU A 315 -5.40 17.08 -12.21
CA LEU A 315 -6.61 16.28 -12.09
C LEU A 315 -7.59 16.64 -13.21
N SER A 316 -7.72 15.75 -14.19
CA SER A 316 -8.72 15.84 -15.25
C SER A 316 -9.73 14.69 -15.15
N GLY A 317 -10.83 14.73 -15.91
CA GLY A 317 -11.81 13.63 -15.89
C GLY A 317 -12.60 13.49 -14.58
N SER A 318 -12.61 12.27 -14.01
CA SER A 318 -13.42 11.89 -12.84
C SER A 318 -12.92 12.46 -11.51
N GLY A 319 -11.64 12.84 -11.43
CA GLY A 319 -11.04 13.44 -10.23
C GLY A 319 -10.73 12.46 -9.09
N SER A 320 -10.74 11.16 -9.37
CA SER A 320 -10.24 10.10 -8.49
C SER A 320 -8.91 9.58 -9.03
N ILE A 321 -7.93 9.35 -8.14
CA ILE A 321 -6.63 8.79 -8.49
C ILE A 321 -6.39 7.56 -7.62
N LEU A 322 -5.96 6.46 -8.25
CA LEU A 322 -5.30 5.35 -7.57
C LEU A 322 -3.79 5.62 -7.54
N GLY A 323 -3.16 5.48 -6.38
CA GLY A 323 -1.73 5.72 -6.23
C GLY A 323 -1.17 5.00 -5.01
N ASN A 324 0.12 5.18 -4.77
CA ASN A 324 0.81 4.63 -3.61
C ASN A 324 1.21 5.74 -2.62
N LEU A 325 1.21 5.42 -1.33
CA LEU A 325 1.81 6.27 -0.30
C LEU A 325 3.27 5.88 -0.15
N GLY A 326 4.14 6.62 -0.84
CA GLY A 326 5.59 6.42 -0.82
C GLY A 326 6.15 6.61 -2.22
N GLN A 327 7.16 7.48 -2.35
CA GLN A 327 7.86 7.72 -3.61
C GLN A 327 8.66 6.48 -4.00
N LEU A 328 7.99 5.45 -4.50
CA LEU A 328 8.65 4.32 -5.13
C LEU A 328 8.97 4.73 -6.57
N THR A 329 10.23 5.03 -6.82
CA THR A 329 10.77 5.23 -8.18
C THR A 329 11.26 3.89 -8.72
N ARG A 330 10.92 3.60 -9.98
CA ARG A 330 11.34 2.39 -10.69
C ARG A 330 12.87 2.22 -10.59
N GLY A 331 13.31 1.06 -10.10
CA GLY A 331 14.74 0.70 -10.00
C GLY A 331 15.56 1.39 -8.90
N GLU A 332 15.02 2.38 -8.18
CA GLU A 332 15.72 3.05 -7.07
C GLU A 332 15.24 2.61 -5.67
N GLY A 333 14.27 1.67 -5.62
CA GLY A 333 13.63 1.30 -4.37
C GLY A 333 12.77 2.44 -3.81
N LEU A 334 12.39 2.36 -2.54
CA LEU A 334 11.68 3.45 -1.86
C LEU A 334 12.63 4.66 -1.78
N ALA A 335 12.38 5.72 -2.55
CA ALA A 335 13.02 7.00 -2.25
C ALA A 335 12.60 7.43 -0.84
N ASP A 336 13.47 8.07 -0.06
CA ASP A 336 13.16 8.46 1.33
C ASP A 336 11.80 9.18 1.41
N THR A 337 10.83 8.48 1.99
CA THR A 337 9.39 8.80 1.91
C THR A 337 8.93 9.77 3.00
N GLY A 338 9.81 10.09 3.96
CA GLY A 338 9.50 11.02 5.03
C GLY A 338 10.70 11.43 5.87
N GLU A 339 10.73 12.70 6.24
CA GLU A 339 11.67 13.31 7.18
C GLU A 339 11.10 13.22 8.60
N ILE A 340 11.79 12.49 9.48
CA ILE A 340 11.33 12.23 10.85
C ILE A 340 12.28 12.89 11.85
N ALA A 341 11.74 13.79 12.67
CA ALA A 341 12.46 14.31 13.82
C ALA A 341 12.25 13.38 15.02
N VAL A 342 13.34 12.92 15.63
CA VAL A 342 13.30 12.33 16.98
C VAL A 342 13.88 13.37 17.93
N ILE A 343 13.07 13.88 18.86
CA ILE A 343 13.53 14.95 19.77
C ILE A 343 14.28 14.31 20.94
N GLY A 344 15.59 14.58 20.99
CA GLY A 344 16.48 14.18 22.08
C GLY A 344 16.34 15.05 23.33
N ASN A 345 17.21 14.79 24.30
CA ASN A 345 17.24 15.45 25.59
C ASN A 345 18.59 16.15 25.88
N ASN A 346 19.46 16.25 24.87
CA ASN A 346 20.82 16.82 24.98
C ASN A 346 21.72 16.08 25.97
N ASP A 347 21.46 14.79 26.20
CA ASP A 347 22.24 13.93 27.09
C ASP A 347 22.41 12.55 26.47
N SER A 348 23.65 12.14 26.22
CA SER A 348 23.93 10.92 25.46
C SER A 348 23.49 9.63 26.17
N ALA A 349 23.38 9.64 27.50
CA ALA A 349 22.88 8.49 28.25
C ALA A 349 21.35 8.37 28.18
N SER A 350 20.67 9.51 28.25
CA SER A 350 19.23 9.68 28.07
C SER A 350 18.78 9.35 26.65
N ASP A 351 19.58 9.77 25.66
CA ASP A 351 19.24 9.69 24.24
C ASP A 351 19.54 8.32 23.62
N ALA A 352 20.14 7.37 24.35
CA ALA A 352 20.51 6.07 23.80
C ALA A 352 19.31 5.30 23.20
N GLY A 353 18.14 5.36 23.85
CA GLY A 353 16.92 4.75 23.33
C GLY A 353 16.33 5.50 22.13
N LEU A 354 16.40 6.83 22.16
CA LEU A 354 15.94 7.69 21.05
C LEU A 354 16.83 7.53 19.82
N LEU A 355 18.14 7.38 20.01
CA LEU A 355 19.09 7.07 18.95
C LEU A 355 18.85 5.66 18.39
N ALA A 356 18.46 4.69 19.21
CA ALA A 356 18.06 3.37 18.73
C ALA A 356 16.81 3.43 17.84
N ILE A 357 15.83 4.29 18.19
CA ILE A 357 14.67 4.58 17.32
C ILE A 357 15.12 5.19 16.00
N VAL A 358 16.00 6.20 16.03
CA VAL A 358 16.57 6.81 14.80
C VAL A 358 17.23 5.76 13.92
N ASN A 359 18.07 4.89 14.50
CA ASN A 359 18.75 3.83 13.74
C ASN A 359 17.76 2.81 13.16
N GLN A 360 16.68 2.48 13.88
CA GLN A 360 15.64 1.58 13.40
C GLN A 360 14.80 2.20 12.27
N LEU A 361 14.47 3.48 12.37
CA LEU A 361 13.73 4.19 11.32
C LEU A 361 14.56 4.38 10.05
N ASN A 362 15.88 4.55 10.21
CA ASN A 362 16.85 4.57 9.12
C ASN A 362 17.24 3.17 8.63
N ASP A 363 16.69 2.09 9.21
CA ASP A 363 16.86 0.74 8.69
C ASP A 363 15.92 0.52 7.50
N HIS A 364 16.49 0.70 6.30
CA HIS A 364 15.78 0.63 5.03
C HIS A 364 15.32 -0.78 4.64
N THR A 365 15.47 -1.77 5.52
CA THR A 365 14.92 -3.12 5.31
C THR A 365 13.40 -3.11 5.15
N TYR A 366 12.68 -2.22 5.85
CA TYR A 366 11.21 -2.20 5.88
C TYR A 366 10.58 -0.82 5.62
N THR A 367 11.31 0.28 5.86
CA THR A 367 10.84 1.65 5.67
C THR A 367 11.96 2.50 5.14
N HIS A 368 11.74 3.34 4.12
CA HIS A 368 12.76 4.32 3.72
C HIS A 368 12.32 5.68 4.24
N LEU A 369 12.79 5.97 5.45
CA LEU A 369 12.62 7.23 6.14
C LEU A 369 14.00 7.82 6.39
N THR A 370 14.08 9.15 6.46
CA THR A 370 15.23 9.84 7.02
C THR A 370 14.87 10.30 8.43
N ALA A 371 15.39 9.62 9.44
CA ALA A 371 15.24 10.00 10.83
C ALA A 371 16.46 10.75 11.33
N THR A 372 16.24 11.92 11.94
CA THR A 372 17.28 12.73 12.56
C THR A 372 17.01 12.91 14.04
N LEU A 373 18.02 12.62 14.89
CA LEU A 373 17.99 13.03 16.29
C LEU A 373 18.24 14.53 16.37
N ILE A 374 17.23 15.31 16.76
CA ILE A 374 17.34 16.76 16.93
C ILE A 374 17.36 17.15 18.41
N ARG A 375 17.98 18.29 18.71
CA ARG A 375 18.01 18.81 20.08
C ARG A 375 16.71 19.54 20.44
N PRO A 376 16.35 19.64 21.73
CA PRO A 376 15.19 20.41 22.19
C PRO A 376 15.13 21.86 21.67
N ASP A 377 16.29 22.52 21.54
CA ASP A 377 16.42 23.91 21.04
C ASP A 377 16.34 24.02 19.51
N GLN A 378 16.19 22.90 18.81
CA GLN A 378 15.93 22.83 17.37
C GLN A 378 14.48 22.38 17.09
N ALA A 379 13.67 22.28 18.14
CA ALA A 379 12.28 21.85 18.11
C ALA A 379 11.37 22.86 18.84
N ASP A 380 11.88 24.04 19.19
CA ASP A 380 11.20 25.01 20.04
C ASP A 380 10.35 26.03 19.25
N THR A 381 10.35 25.90 17.92
CA THR A 381 9.44 26.65 17.04
C THR A 381 8.63 25.77 16.10
N LEU A 382 7.43 26.24 15.74
CA LEU A 382 6.59 25.58 14.73
C LEU A 382 7.31 25.45 13.37
N GLN A 383 8.11 26.45 12.99
CA GLN A 383 8.79 26.45 11.69
C GLN A 383 9.81 25.32 11.59
N GLU A 384 10.57 25.06 12.66
CA GLU A 384 11.53 23.96 12.68
C GLU A 384 10.83 22.60 12.59
N LEU A 385 9.75 22.40 13.34
CA LEU A 385 8.98 21.16 13.29
C LEU A 385 8.28 20.94 11.94
N GLN A 386 7.92 22.01 11.24
CA GLN A 386 7.32 21.95 9.90
C GLN A 386 8.28 21.51 8.79
N GLU A 387 9.59 21.38 9.07
CA GLU A 387 10.52 20.73 8.14
C GLU A 387 10.41 19.20 8.15
N TYR A 388 9.69 18.63 9.13
CA TYR A 388 9.52 17.19 9.32
C TYR A 388 8.07 16.75 9.08
N ASP A 389 7.91 15.58 8.47
CA ASP A 389 6.61 14.95 8.19
C ASP A 389 5.98 14.34 9.45
N ALA A 390 6.83 13.87 10.38
CA ALA A 390 6.41 13.48 11.71
C ALA A 390 7.49 13.74 12.76
N VAL A 391 7.03 13.86 14.01
CA VAL A 391 7.88 14.05 15.18
C VAL A 391 7.67 12.88 16.14
N VAL A 392 8.77 12.27 16.58
CA VAL A 392 8.81 11.24 17.61
C VAL A 392 9.30 11.86 18.91
N VAL A 393 8.53 11.66 19.98
CA VAL A 393 8.89 12.08 21.33
C VAL A 393 8.88 10.90 22.29
N GLY A 394 9.77 10.93 23.27
CA GLY A 394 9.81 9.94 24.33
C GLY A 394 10.34 10.51 25.62
N GLY A 395 10.13 9.75 26.70
CA GLY A 395 10.62 10.13 28.01
C GLY A 395 12.02 9.59 28.25
N THR A 396 12.85 10.39 28.92
CA THR A 396 14.25 10.07 29.22
C THR A 396 14.48 9.87 30.71
N ASN A 397 15.51 9.12 31.08
CA ASN A 397 15.77 8.83 32.49
C ASN A 397 16.22 10.10 33.24
N SER A 398 15.37 10.58 34.16
CA SER A 398 15.65 11.58 35.20
C SER A 398 15.90 13.04 34.82
N GLN A 399 16.11 13.37 33.54
CA GLN A 399 16.13 14.76 33.03
C GLN A 399 15.17 14.83 31.84
N SER A 400 14.32 15.85 31.76
CA SER A 400 13.42 16.05 30.61
C SER A 400 13.44 17.51 30.19
N ASN A 401 13.61 17.74 28.89
CA ASN A 401 13.54 19.04 28.25
C ASN A 401 12.20 19.28 27.56
N LEU A 402 11.18 18.45 27.82
CA LEU A 402 9.85 18.54 27.20
C LEU A 402 9.24 19.95 27.29
N ALA A 403 9.43 20.65 28.41
CA ALA A 403 8.94 22.01 28.58
C ALA A 403 9.50 23.03 27.56
N ILE A 404 10.66 22.75 26.95
CA ILE A 404 11.29 23.62 25.94
C ILE A 404 10.50 23.58 24.63
N TYR A 405 10.10 22.39 24.17
CA TYR A 405 9.52 22.18 22.85
C TYR A 405 8.02 21.87 22.85
N ALA A 406 7.41 21.56 23.99
CA ALA A 406 5.99 21.21 24.08
C ALA A 406 5.03 22.24 23.42
N PRO A 407 5.21 23.57 23.59
CA PRO A 407 4.34 24.55 22.93
C PRO A 407 4.42 24.49 21.39
N ALA A 408 5.62 24.33 20.84
CA ALA A 408 5.83 24.20 19.39
C ALA A 408 5.26 22.89 18.86
N LEU A 409 5.45 21.80 19.60
CA LEU A 409 4.91 20.49 19.28
C LEU A 409 3.38 20.50 19.22
N CYS A 410 2.72 21.15 20.19
CA CYS A 410 1.27 21.28 20.19
C CYS A 410 0.78 22.06 18.96
N ALA A 411 1.41 23.20 18.67
CA ALA A 411 1.09 24.00 17.48
C ALA A 411 1.32 23.23 16.17
N TYR A 412 2.34 22.36 16.12
CA TYR A 412 2.64 21.51 14.97
C TYR A 412 1.53 20.47 14.72
N VAL A 413 1.09 19.76 15.76
CA VAL A 413 -0.01 18.79 15.64
C VAL A 413 -1.33 19.47 15.28
N GLU A 414 -1.63 20.63 15.87
CA GLU A 414 -2.81 21.42 15.52
C GLU A 414 -2.79 21.90 14.06
N ALA A 415 -1.61 22.12 13.49
CA ALA A 415 -1.42 22.44 12.08
C ALA A 415 -1.53 21.21 11.15
N GLY A 416 -1.68 20.01 11.71
CA GLY A 416 -1.82 18.74 10.98
C GLY A 416 -0.55 17.89 10.91
N GLY A 417 0.50 18.24 11.67
CA GLY A 417 1.73 17.46 11.77
C GLY A 417 1.54 16.12 12.48
N GLY A 418 2.32 15.10 12.08
CA GLY A 418 2.25 13.76 12.66
C GLY A 418 3.03 13.65 13.97
N LEU A 419 2.41 13.10 15.03
CA LEU A 419 3.08 12.89 16.32
C LEU A 419 3.04 11.42 16.74
N VAL A 420 4.22 10.87 17.05
CA VAL A 420 4.38 9.56 17.68
C VAL A 420 4.97 9.77 19.08
N ALA A 421 4.23 9.32 20.09
CA ALA A 421 4.61 9.43 21.49
C ALA A 421 4.88 8.05 22.08
N THR A 422 6.08 7.84 22.63
CA THR A 422 6.36 6.63 23.42
C THR A 422 5.78 6.78 24.83
N GLY A 423 5.36 5.67 25.44
CA GLY A 423 4.59 5.71 26.70
C GLY A 423 5.26 6.44 27.87
N PHE A 424 6.60 6.50 27.91
CA PHE A 424 7.32 7.20 28.99
C PHE A 424 7.15 8.73 28.94
N VAL A 425 6.76 9.30 27.80
CA VAL A 425 6.51 10.75 27.68
C VAL A 425 5.39 11.22 28.59
N LEU A 426 4.46 10.33 28.96
CA LEU A 426 3.38 10.63 29.90
C LEU A 426 3.92 10.90 31.31
N ALA A 427 4.97 10.18 31.72
CA ALA A 427 5.66 10.43 32.99
C ALA A 427 6.35 11.80 32.99
N ASP A 428 7.01 12.13 31.88
CA ASP A 428 7.71 13.40 31.69
C ASP A 428 6.74 14.58 31.68
N ALA A 429 5.64 14.47 30.93
CA ALA A 429 4.60 15.49 30.88
C ALA A 429 4.05 15.80 32.28
N THR A 430 3.72 14.76 33.05
CA THR A 430 3.22 14.90 34.43
C THR A 430 4.24 15.56 35.38
N SER A 431 5.53 15.27 35.18
CA SER A 431 6.58 15.69 36.10
C SER A 431 7.15 17.07 35.75
N HIS A 432 6.99 17.53 34.51
CA HIS A 432 7.71 18.68 33.97
C HIS A 432 6.84 19.72 33.24
N LEU A 433 5.58 19.40 32.92
CA LEU A 433 4.62 20.38 32.41
C LEU A 433 3.68 20.84 33.52
N SER A 434 3.13 22.05 33.39
CA SER A 434 2.18 22.60 34.36
C SER A 434 1.10 23.43 33.67
N ASP A 435 -0.03 23.59 34.36
CA ASP A 435 -1.14 24.45 33.97
C ASP A 435 -1.61 24.22 32.52
N GLN A 436 -1.66 25.29 31.72
CA GLN A 436 -2.17 25.27 30.36
C GLN A 436 -1.32 24.40 29.42
N THR A 437 0.01 24.37 29.60
CA THR A 437 0.90 23.59 28.72
C THR A 437 0.65 22.09 28.85
N LEU A 438 0.32 21.60 30.06
CA LEU A 438 -0.06 20.20 30.25
C LEU A 438 -1.41 19.90 29.60
N ALA A 439 -2.39 20.80 29.73
CA ALA A 439 -3.70 20.64 29.10
C ALA A 439 -3.63 20.67 27.56
N ASP A 440 -2.77 21.53 26.99
CA ASP A 440 -2.53 21.60 25.55
C ASP A 440 -1.82 20.33 25.05
N PHE A 441 -0.85 19.81 25.81
CA PHE A 441 -0.17 18.56 25.50
C PHE A 441 -1.13 17.35 25.51
N ASP A 442 -1.97 17.26 26.55
CA ASP A 442 -3.04 16.25 26.67
C ASP A 442 -4.07 16.34 25.52
N ALA A 443 -4.15 17.47 24.79
CA ALA A 443 -5.03 17.60 23.64
C ALA A 443 -4.43 17.03 22.35
N VAL A 444 -3.10 17.06 22.21
CA VAL A 444 -2.38 16.59 21.01
C VAL A 444 -1.84 15.17 21.15
N VAL A 445 -1.57 14.73 22.38
CA VAL A 445 -1.45 13.32 22.77
C VAL A 445 -2.70 13.04 23.61
N PRO A 446 -3.81 12.54 23.03
CA PRO A 446 -5.15 12.58 23.63
C PRO A 446 -5.34 11.56 24.77
N VAL A 447 -4.44 11.58 25.74
CA VAL A 447 -4.38 10.77 26.95
C VAL A 447 -4.15 11.74 28.11
N ASN A 448 -4.94 11.63 29.18
CA ASN A 448 -4.76 12.43 30.37
C ASN A 448 -3.44 12.05 31.06
N ALA A 449 -2.36 12.82 30.84
CA ALA A 449 -1.06 12.51 31.42
C ALA A 449 -1.10 12.64 32.95
N SER A 450 -1.93 13.53 33.53
CA SER A 450 -2.00 13.71 34.99
C SER A 450 -2.45 12.48 35.78
N GLU A 451 -3.09 11.51 35.13
CA GLU A 451 -3.49 10.22 35.72
C GLU A 451 -2.39 9.15 35.61
N TRP A 452 -1.27 9.47 34.94
CA TRP A 452 -0.14 8.56 34.79
C TRP A 452 0.55 8.31 36.13
N ASN A 453 0.74 7.03 36.46
CA ASN A 453 1.44 6.61 37.68
C ASN A 453 2.69 5.81 37.34
N ALA A 454 3.85 6.46 37.46
CA ALA A 454 5.17 5.85 37.23
C ALA A 454 5.49 4.65 38.17
N ASN A 455 4.72 4.43 39.25
CA ASN A 455 4.93 3.26 40.12
C ASN A 455 4.23 1.99 39.61
N ASN A 456 3.31 2.08 38.64
CA ASN A 456 2.48 0.96 38.17
C ASN A 456 2.61 0.68 36.66
N TYR A 457 3.59 1.27 35.97
CA TYR A 457 3.75 1.11 34.52
C TYR A 457 3.99 -0.34 34.07
N PHE A 458 4.44 -1.21 34.97
CA PHE A 458 4.61 -2.65 34.71
C PHE A 458 3.38 -3.51 34.99
N THR A 459 2.42 -3.03 35.78
CA THR A 459 1.36 -3.87 36.34
C THR A 459 -0.03 -3.44 35.92
N ARG A 460 -0.24 -2.14 35.67
CA ARG A 460 -1.55 -1.59 35.28
C ARG A 460 -1.44 -0.18 34.73
N VAL A 461 -1.07 -0.04 33.46
CA VAL A 461 -1.11 1.27 32.78
C VAL A 461 -2.56 1.61 32.48
N THR A 462 -3.05 2.72 33.05
CA THR A 462 -4.39 3.25 32.71
C THR A 462 -4.22 4.24 31.58
N VAL A 463 -4.87 3.96 30.45
CA VAL A 463 -5.00 4.94 29.38
C VAL A 463 -6.38 5.57 29.56
N ALA A 464 -6.39 6.85 29.87
CA ALA A 464 -7.60 7.65 30.00
C ALA A 464 -7.65 8.64 28.83
N PRO A 465 -8.33 8.30 27.72
CA PRO A 465 -8.47 9.22 26.61
C PRO A 465 -9.12 10.53 27.06
N THR A 466 -8.64 11.65 26.54
CA THR A 466 -9.16 12.99 26.87
C THR A 466 -9.34 13.85 25.62
N GLY A 467 -10.11 14.92 25.74
CA GLY A 467 -10.38 15.86 24.66
C GLY A 467 -11.46 15.39 23.67
N THR A 468 -11.46 16.03 22.50
CA THR A 468 -12.47 15.81 21.44
C THR A 468 -11.85 15.38 20.10
N SER A 469 -10.62 14.88 20.12
CA SER A 469 -9.95 14.40 18.90
C SER A 469 -10.74 13.23 18.29
N PRO A 470 -10.92 13.19 16.95
CA PRO A 470 -11.55 12.05 16.28
C PRO A 470 -10.90 10.70 16.62
N ILE A 471 -9.61 10.69 16.95
CA ILE A 471 -8.83 9.49 17.30
C ILE A 471 -9.36 8.79 18.57
N VAL A 472 -9.93 9.56 19.50
CA VAL A 472 -10.43 9.04 20.79
C VAL A 472 -11.95 8.99 20.87
N GLN A 473 -12.65 9.31 19.76
CA GLN A 473 -14.10 9.30 19.74
C GLN A 473 -14.63 7.87 19.95
N GLY A 474 -15.39 7.67 21.02
CA GLY A 474 -15.97 6.36 21.37
C GLY A 474 -15.03 5.44 22.16
N VAL A 475 -13.81 5.90 22.48
CA VAL A 475 -12.85 5.15 23.29
C VAL A 475 -13.06 5.51 24.76
N GLY A 476 -13.48 4.54 25.58
CA GLY A 476 -13.51 4.69 27.03
C GLY A 476 -12.14 4.45 27.65
N SER A 477 -11.95 4.79 28.94
CA SER A 477 -10.72 4.44 29.66
C SER A 477 -10.50 2.93 29.70
N PHE A 478 -9.27 2.49 29.46
CA PHE A 478 -8.89 1.08 29.48
C PHE A 478 -7.55 0.87 30.20
N PHE A 479 -7.26 -0.39 30.54
CA PHE A 479 -5.99 -0.77 31.18
C PHE A 479 -5.20 -1.67 30.25
N LEU A 480 -3.91 -1.41 30.10
CA LEU A 480 -2.96 -2.37 29.51
C LEU A 480 -2.55 -3.35 30.60
N THR A 481 -2.90 -4.62 30.42
CA THR A 481 -2.49 -5.70 31.33
C THR A 481 -1.29 -6.38 30.69
N TYR A 482 -0.14 -6.39 31.37
CA TYR A 482 0.94 -7.28 30.97
C TYR A 482 0.49 -8.72 31.23
N LEU A 483 0.42 -9.54 30.19
CA LEU A 483 0.45 -10.99 30.35
C LEU A 483 1.84 -11.34 30.90
N THR A 484 1.94 -11.62 32.20
CA THR A 484 3.10 -12.33 32.72
C THR A 484 3.09 -13.71 32.08
N THR A 485 4.09 -14.01 31.26
CA THR A 485 4.44 -15.36 30.83
C THR A 485 4.52 -16.33 32.00
#